data_AF-A0A2D4QHT2-F1
#
_entry.id   AF-A0A2D4QHT2-F1
#
_cell.length_a   1.000
_cell.length_b   1.000
_cell.length_c   1.000
_cell.angle_alpha   90.00
_cell.angle_beta   90.00
_cell.angle_gamma   90.00
#
_symmetry.space_group_name_H-M   'P 1'
#
loop_
_entity.id
_entity.type
_entity.pdbx_description
1 polymer ?
#
loop_
_entity_poly.entity_id
_entity_poly.type
_entity_poly.pdbx_seq_one_letter_code
_entity_poly.pdbx_strand_id
1 'polypeptide(L)'
;RAVIHVAARHTLQELREELSTEEIRAMLKQDVQSTLDSARSGIRVIDVVLEEKFLPPRFIQKSFEDFTINRQLARQEIQASQKKADELLIKTAGEYYSELTGLIDRYEEAWELDSSDAGDILAGINAFLDGSKVAGTASNYINSANGYLASIDTSIGLEARRFDGLLDAYREHPQLVVAQRWLEVYGTVMDRRDVEVMYVPRQLGSMALDLSGLQAVKDIRRRAEMQQRELEATYRDLDLLGSTLKRVDEMKEAGRAGRQLEFDDSGRIKGLRSENLDKN
;
A
#
# COMPACT_ATOMS: atom_id res chain seq x y z
N ARG A 1 -64.23 -16.40 -3.03
CA ARG A 1 -63.41 -17.60 -3.36
C ARG A 1 -62.24 -17.26 -4.27
N ALA A 2 -62.45 -16.60 -5.41
CA ALA A 2 -61.39 -16.12 -6.30
C ALA A 2 -60.26 -15.34 -5.59
N VAL A 3 -60.58 -14.37 -4.72
CA VAL A 3 -59.58 -13.63 -3.91
C VAL A 3 -58.65 -14.57 -3.14
N ILE A 4 -59.21 -15.57 -2.47
CA ILE A 4 -58.46 -16.55 -1.68
C ILE A 4 -57.62 -17.44 -2.59
N HIS A 5 -58.15 -17.80 -3.77
CA HIS A 5 -57.48 -18.65 -4.73
C HIS A 5 -56.27 -17.96 -5.37
N VAL A 6 -56.39 -16.66 -5.66
CA VAL A 6 -55.28 -15.82 -6.13
C VAL A 6 -54.27 -15.61 -5.01
N ALA A 7 -54.72 -15.28 -3.79
CA ALA A 7 -53.84 -15.07 -2.65
C ALA A 7 -53.06 -16.35 -2.22
N ALA A 8 -53.64 -17.54 -2.43
CA ALA A 8 -52.99 -18.81 -2.10
C ALA A 8 -51.97 -19.28 -3.15
N ARG A 9 -52.00 -18.72 -4.37
CA ARG A 9 -51.08 -19.08 -5.47
C ARG A 9 -49.81 -18.23 -5.51
N HIS A 10 -49.80 -17.10 -4.82
CA HIS A 10 -48.71 -16.14 -4.84
C HIS A 10 -48.11 -15.93 -3.46
N THR A 11 -46.83 -15.59 -3.42
CA THR A 11 -46.19 -15.17 -2.18
C THR A 11 -46.65 -13.78 -1.78
N LEU A 12 -46.58 -13.45 -0.48
CA LEU A 12 -46.89 -12.11 0.02
C LEU A 12 -45.97 -11.05 -0.61
N GLN A 13 -44.73 -11.43 -0.94
CA GLN A 13 -43.78 -10.57 -1.64
C GLN A 13 -44.27 -10.30 -3.07
N GLU A 14 -44.65 -11.32 -3.82
CA GLU A 14 -45.17 -11.17 -5.18
C GLU A 14 -46.39 -10.26 -5.23
N LEU A 15 -47.37 -10.47 -4.33
CA LEU A 15 -48.62 -9.69 -4.29
C LEU A 15 -48.43 -8.22 -3.90
N ARG A 16 -47.28 -7.86 -3.32
CA ARG A 16 -47.04 -6.51 -2.77
C ARG A 16 -45.97 -5.73 -3.52
N GLU A 17 -44.95 -6.41 -4.04
CA GLU A 17 -43.74 -5.79 -4.59
C GLU A 17 -43.51 -6.11 -6.07
N GLU A 18 -43.91 -7.29 -6.56
CA GLU A 18 -43.56 -7.74 -7.92
C GLU A 18 -44.72 -7.60 -8.91
N LEU A 19 -45.95 -7.88 -8.47
CA LEU A 19 -47.16 -7.74 -9.30
C LEU A 19 -47.73 -6.33 -9.20
N SER A 20 -48.08 -5.76 -10.34
CA SER A 20 -48.86 -4.52 -10.40
C SER A 20 -50.31 -4.74 -9.95
N THR A 21 -50.95 -3.67 -9.47
CA THR A 21 -52.36 -3.69 -9.05
C THR A 21 -53.29 -4.14 -10.19
N GLU A 22 -52.93 -3.78 -11.42
CA GLU A 22 -53.63 -4.08 -12.66
C GLU A 22 -53.55 -5.56 -13.04
N GLU A 23 -52.38 -6.18 -12.88
CA GLU A 23 -52.19 -7.62 -13.10
C GLU A 23 -53.02 -8.43 -12.09
N ILE A 24 -52.97 -8.07 -10.82
CA ILE A 24 -53.76 -8.72 -9.78
C ILE A 24 -55.25 -8.59 -10.11
N ARG A 25 -55.70 -7.40 -10.52
CA ARG A 25 -57.09 -7.14 -10.91
C ARG A 25 -57.52 -8.01 -12.10
N ALA A 26 -56.69 -8.11 -13.13
CA ALA A 26 -56.96 -8.92 -14.30
C ALA A 26 -57.11 -10.40 -13.93
N MET A 27 -56.19 -10.92 -13.12
CA MET A 27 -56.24 -12.30 -12.61
C MET A 27 -57.51 -12.54 -11.79
N LEU A 28 -57.86 -11.62 -10.90
CA LEU A 28 -59.05 -11.73 -10.05
C LEU A 28 -60.34 -11.70 -10.89
N LYS A 29 -60.42 -10.81 -11.88
CA LYS A 29 -61.56 -10.72 -12.80
C LYS A 29 -61.73 -12.02 -13.59
N GLN A 30 -60.63 -12.58 -14.11
CA GLN A 30 -60.66 -13.83 -14.86
C GLN A 30 -61.14 -15.00 -13.98
N ASP A 31 -60.62 -15.11 -12.75
CA ASP A 31 -60.94 -16.21 -11.83
C ASP A 31 -62.39 -16.11 -11.30
N VAL A 32 -62.89 -14.89 -11.03
CA VAL A 32 -64.30 -14.64 -10.70
C VAL A 32 -65.21 -14.99 -11.88
N GLN A 33 -64.89 -14.53 -13.09
CA GLN A 33 -65.72 -14.78 -14.26
C GLN A 33 -65.78 -16.28 -14.59
N SER A 34 -64.65 -16.99 -14.52
CA SER A 34 -64.59 -18.45 -14.67
C SER A 34 -65.51 -19.18 -13.68
N THR A 35 -65.54 -18.71 -12.43
CA THR A 35 -66.42 -19.28 -11.39
C THR A 35 -67.91 -19.02 -11.68
N LEU A 36 -68.26 -17.81 -12.15
CA LEU A 36 -69.64 -17.43 -12.49
C LEU A 36 -70.15 -18.13 -13.75
N ASP A 37 -69.29 -18.30 -14.75
CA ASP A 37 -69.59 -19.01 -16.00
C ASP A 37 -69.83 -20.50 -15.73
N SER A 38 -69.00 -21.11 -14.87
CA SER A 38 -69.17 -22.51 -14.43
C SER A 38 -70.49 -22.73 -13.68
N ALA A 39 -70.96 -21.72 -12.93
CA ALA A 39 -72.25 -21.74 -12.27
C ALA A 39 -73.43 -21.38 -13.19
N ARG A 40 -73.18 -21.04 -14.47
CA ARG A 40 -74.18 -20.59 -15.47
C ARG A 40 -75.07 -19.46 -14.97
N SER A 41 -74.53 -18.53 -14.18
CA SER A 41 -75.33 -17.48 -13.52
C SER A 41 -75.80 -16.37 -14.46
N GLY A 42 -75.21 -16.25 -15.66
CA GLY A 42 -75.47 -15.15 -16.59
C GLY A 42 -74.91 -13.79 -16.16
N ILE A 43 -74.17 -13.73 -15.04
CA ILE A 43 -73.58 -12.49 -14.51
C ILE A 43 -72.23 -12.24 -15.19
N ARG A 44 -72.02 -11.00 -15.66
CA ARG A 44 -70.75 -10.54 -16.23
C ARG A 44 -70.10 -9.48 -15.33
N VAL A 45 -68.85 -9.70 -14.96
CA VAL A 45 -68.08 -8.75 -14.14
C VAL A 45 -67.51 -7.64 -15.02
N ILE A 46 -67.86 -6.40 -14.71
CA ILE A 46 -67.40 -5.22 -15.47
C ILE A 46 -66.02 -4.79 -14.98
N ASP A 47 -65.87 -4.61 -13.67
CA ASP A 47 -64.62 -4.20 -13.03
C ASP A 47 -64.45 -4.86 -11.66
N VAL A 48 -63.21 -4.93 -11.21
CA VAL A 48 -62.82 -5.38 -9.86
C VAL A 48 -61.95 -4.29 -9.27
N VAL A 49 -62.28 -3.80 -8.09
CA VAL A 49 -61.49 -2.78 -7.39
C VAL A 49 -60.93 -3.39 -6.11
N LEU A 50 -59.64 -3.16 -5.87
CA LEU A 50 -58.97 -3.46 -4.62
C LEU A 50 -58.97 -2.19 -3.77
N GLU A 51 -59.73 -2.19 -2.67
CA GLU A 51 -59.83 -1.03 -1.77
C GLU A 51 -58.57 -0.86 -0.90
N GLU A 52 -57.96 -1.97 -0.50
CA GLU A 52 -56.78 -1.99 0.36
C GLU A 52 -55.64 -2.81 -0.26
N LYS A 53 -54.40 -2.44 0.07
CA LYS A 53 -53.22 -3.22 -0.28
C LYS A 53 -53.15 -4.49 0.58
N PHE A 54 -52.55 -5.55 0.04
CA PHE A 54 -52.30 -6.76 0.80
C PHE A 54 -51.36 -6.47 1.99
N LEU A 55 -51.88 -6.65 3.19
CA LEU A 55 -51.14 -6.50 4.44
C LEU A 55 -50.72 -7.87 4.98
N PRO A 56 -49.51 -7.99 5.56
CA PRO A 56 -49.13 -9.18 6.28
C PRO A 56 -50.09 -9.42 7.46
N PRO A 57 -50.31 -10.67 7.90
CA PRO A 57 -50.92 -10.96 9.18
C PRO A 57 -50.22 -10.23 10.33
N ARG A 58 -50.99 -9.66 11.27
CA ARG A 58 -50.45 -8.84 12.38
C ARG A 58 -49.28 -9.47 13.14
N PHE A 59 -49.30 -10.79 13.32
CA PHE A 59 -48.24 -11.51 14.02
C PHE A 59 -46.86 -11.41 13.34
N ILE A 60 -46.81 -11.30 12.00
CA ILE A 60 -45.57 -11.24 11.22
C ILE A 60 -45.30 -9.86 10.59
N GLN A 61 -46.15 -8.86 10.84
CA GLN A 61 -45.97 -7.53 10.25
C GLN A 61 -44.61 -6.94 10.59
N LYS A 62 -44.25 -6.93 11.88
CA LYS A 62 -42.98 -6.38 12.35
C LYS A 62 -41.78 -7.12 11.75
N SER A 63 -41.76 -8.46 11.80
CA SER A 63 -40.66 -9.25 11.25
C SER A 63 -40.51 -9.08 9.73
N PHE A 64 -41.63 -8.89 9.03
CA PHE A 64 -41.63 -8.63 7.59
C PHE A 64 -41.09 -7.22 7.27
N GLU A 65 -41.48 -6.21 8.04
CA GLU A 65 -40.94 -4.85 7.93
C GLU A 65 -39.43 -4.82 8.20
N ASP A 66 -39.00 -5.44 9.30
CA ASP A 66 -37.59 -5.56 9.67
C ASP A 66 -36.78 -6.27 8.56
N PHE A 67 -37.31 -7.37 8.01
CA PHE A 67 -36.69 -8.08 6.89
C PHE A 67 -36.56 -7.19 5.65
N THR A 68 -37.60 -6.44 5.30
CA THR A 68 -37.59 -5.54 4.13
C THR A 68 -36.54 -4.44 4.30
N ILE A 69 -36.47 -3.83 5.49
CA ILE A 69 -35.47 -2.80 5.83
C ILE A 69 -34.06 -3.40 5.75
N ASN A 70 -33.82 -4.54 6.40
CA ASN A 70 -32.50 -5.18 6.40
C ASN A 70 -32.06 -5.60 5.00
N ARG A 71 -32.99 -6.10 4.17
CA ARG A 71 -32.71 -6.43 2.76
C ARG A 71 -32.34 -5.18 1.96
N GLN A 72 -33.03 -4.06 2.18
CA GLN A 72 -32.72 -2.80 1.52
C GLN A 72 -31.34 -2.27 1.96
N LEU A 73 -31.04 -2.29 3.26
CA LEU A 73 -29.74 -1.88 3.80
C LEU A 73 -28.61 -2.76 3.26
N ALA A 74 -28.79 -4.09 3.21
CA ALA A 74 -27.80 -5.00 2.65
C ALA A 74 -27.53 -4.71 1.16
N ARG A 75 -28.57 -4.44 0.37
CA ARG A 75 -28.42 -4.04 -1.04
C ARG A 75 -27.67 -2.72 -1.18
N GLN A 76 -27.98 -1.73 -0.33
CA GLN A 76 -27.29 -0.45 -0.31
C GLN A 76 -25.81 -0.62 0.05
N GLU A 77 -25.49 -1.45 1.03
CA GLU A 77 -24.10 -1.71 1.45
C GLU A 77 -23.30 -2.41 0.35
N ILE A 78 -23.90 -3.39 -0.33
CA ILE A 78 -23.28 -4.07 -1.48
C ILE A 78 -22.97 -3.05 -2.59
N GLN A 79 -23.96 -2.21 -2.95
CA GLN A 79 -23.76 -1.18 -3.98
C GLN A 79 -22.70 -0.15 -3.57
N ALA A 80 -22.69 0.26 -2.29
CA ALA A 80 -21.69 1.19 -1.77
C ALA A 80 -20.28 0.59 -1.78
N SER A 81 -20.16 -0.69 -1.44
CA SER A 81 -18.89 -1.42 -1.47
C SER A 81 -18.37 -1.61 -2.90
N GLN A 82 -19.25 -1.98 -3.84
CA GLN A 82 -18.91 -2.06 -5.26
C GLN A 82 -18.40 -0.72 -5.79
N LYS A 83 -19.13 0.36 -5.51
CA LYS A 83 -18.72 1.71 -5.91
C LYS A 83 -17.35 2.11 -5.33
N LYS A 84 -17.10 1.84 -4.05
CA LYS A 84 -15.80 2.11 -3.42
C LYS A 84 -14.67 1.29 -4.04
N ALA A 85 -14.93 0.02 -4.36
CA ALA A 85 -13.95 -0.83 -5.04
C ALA A 85 -13.61 -0.27 -6.42
N ASP A 86 -14.61 0.12 -7.21
CA ASP A 86 -14.42 0.72 -8.52
C ASP A 86 -13.63 2.05 -8.42
N GLU A 87 -14.00 2.93 -7.49
CA GLU A 87 -13.29 4.18 -7.24
C GLU A 87 -11.82 3.95 -6.88
N LEU A 88 -11.53 2.93 -6.05
CA LEU A 88 -10.16 2.57 -5.68
C LEU A 88 -9.39 2.03 -6.89
N LEU A 89 -9.98 1.12 -7.66
CA LEU A 89 -9.34 0.54 -8.84
C LEU A 89 -9.06 1.60 -9.91
N ILE A 90 -10.02 2.50 -10.16
CA ILE A 90 -9.84 3.64 -11.07
C ILE A 90 -8.72 4.56 -10.57
N LYS A 91 -8.67 4.84 -9.26
CA LYS A 91 -7.59 5.66 -8.68
C LYS A 91 -6.23 4.99 -8.81
N THR A 92 -6.17 3.67 -8.74
CA THR A 92 -4.92 2.91 -8.76
C THR A 92 -4.37 2.68 -10.16
N ALA A 93 -5.20 2.18 -11.08
CA ALA A 93 -4.78 1.75 -12.43
C ALA A 93 -5.33 2.63 -13.56
N GLY A 94 -6.30 3.50 -13.27
CA GLY A 94 -6.97 4.34 -14.27
C GLY A 94 -8.30 3.75 -14.75
N GLU A 95 -8.90 4.41 -15.75
CA GLU A 95 -10.21 4.05 -16.30
C GLU A 95 -10.26 2.65 -16.92
N TYR A 96 -9.12 2.17 -17.44
CA TYR A 96 -8.99 0.87 -18.10
C TYR A 96 -8.60 -0.27 -17.13
N TYR A 97 -8.87 -0.14 -15.83
CA TYR A 97 -8.50 -1.14 -14.84
C TYR A 97 -9.08 -2.53 -15.14
N SER A 98 -10.28 -2.61 -15.73
CA SER A 98 -10.95 -3.88 -16.04
C SER A 98 -10.22 -4.70 -17.12
N GLU A 99 -9.62 -4.03 -18.12
CA GLU A 99 -8.77 -4.68 -19.13
C GLU A 99 -7.52 -5.26 -18.46
N LEU A 100 -6.91 -4.51 -17.54
CA LEU A 100 -5.72 -4.95 -16.79
C LEU A 100 -6.02 -6.12 -15.87
N THR A 101 -7.11 -6.06 -15.08
CA THR A 101 -7.52 -7.18 -14.21
C THR A 101 -7.77 -8.43 -15.04
N GLY A 102 -8.45 -8.33 -16.18
CA GLY A 102 -8.67 -9.47 -17.05
C GLY A 102 -7.39 -10.02 -17.71
N LEU A 103 -6.30 -9.24 -17.82
CA LEU A 103 -4.99 -9.74 -18.22
C LEU A 103 -4.27 -10.43 -17.06
N ILE A 104 -4.37 -9.89 -15.85
CA ILE A 104 -3.81 -10.47 -14.63
C ILE A 104 -4.47 -11.82 -14.34
N ASP A 105 -5.80 -11.91 -14.38
CA ASP A 105 -6.53 -13.16 -14.14
C ASP A 105 -6.11 -14.25 -15.14
N ARG A 106 -5.96 -13.88 -16.42
CA ARG A 106 -5.48 -14.81 -17.47
C ARG A 106 -4.04 -15.25 -17.24
N TYR A 107 -3.19 -14.36 -16.74
CA TYR A 107 -1.81 -14.69 -16.40
C TYR A 107 -1.78 -15.63 -15.20
N GLU A 108 -2.56 -15.37 -14.15
CA GLU A 108 -2.65 -16.20 -12.95
C GLU A 108 -3.13 -17.62 -13.32
N GLU A 109 -4.18 -17.73 -14.15
CA GLU A 109 -4.66 -19.03 -14.65
C GLU A 109 -3.59 -19.75 -15.48
N ALA A 110 -2.92 -19.04 -16.40
CA ALA A 110 -1.86 -19.62 -17.22
C ALA A 110 -0.64 -20.06 -16.39
N TRP A 111 -0.33 -19.32 -15.32
CA TRP A 111 0.75 -19.62 -14.39
C TRP A 111 0.43 -20.83 -13.51
N GLU A 112 -0.80 -20.93 -12.99
CA GLU A 112 -1.26 -22.10 -12.22
C GLU A 112 -1.26 -23.39 -13.04
N LEU A 113 -1.53 -23.28 -14.35
CA LEU A 113 -1.55 -24.41 -15.28
C LEU A 113 -0.19 -24.71 -15.93
N ASP A 114 0.86 -23.96 -15.59
CA ASP A 114 2.21 -24.05 -16.18
C ASP A 114 2.18 -24.01 -17.72
N SER A 115 1.30 -23.15 -18.26
CA SER A 115 1.08 -22.99 -19.70
C SER A 115 2.26 -22.26 -20.36
N SER A 116 2.59 -22.65 -21.60
CA SER A 116 3.59 -21.96 -22.42
C SER A 116 3.25 -20.50 -22.68
N ASP A 117 1.97 -20.15 -22.60
CA ASP A 117 1.45 -18.84 -22.99
C ASP A 117 1.60 -17.79 -21.87
N ALA A 118 1.98 -18.20 -20.65
CA ALA A 118 2.14 -17.29 -19.52
C ALA A 118 3.15 -16.17 -19.79
N GLY A 119 4.22 -16.48 -20.52
CA GLY A 119 5.23 -15.49 -20.93
C GLY A 119 4.66 -14.41 -21.87
N ASP A 120 3.84 -14.81 -22.84
CA ASP A 120 3.21 -13.89 -23.79
C ASP A 120 2.16 -13.01 -23.11
N ILE A 121 1.39 -13.57 -22.16
CA ILE A 121 0.41 -12.81 -21.38
C ILE A 121 1.13 -11.78 -20.48
N LEU A 122 2.23 -12.17 -19.84
CA LEU A 122 3.04 -11.24 -19.03
C LEU A 122 3.62 -10.10 -19.88
N ALA A 123 4.10 -10.40 -21.09
CA ALA A 123 4.53 -9.37 -22.02
C ALA A 123 3.39 -8.41 -22.39
N GLY A 124 2.17 -8.93 -22.56
CA GLY A 124 0.96 -8.13 -22.75
C GLY A 124 0.63 -7.22 -21.55
N ILE A 125 0.79 -7.71 -20.32
CA ILE A 125 0.63 -6.91 -19.10
C ILE A 125 1.66 -5.77 -19.06
N ASN A 126 2.94 -6.07 -19.32
CA ASN A 126 3.99 -5.06 -19.33
C ASN A 126 3.73 -3.98 -20.40
N ALA A 127 3.34 -4.38 -21.61
CA ALA A 127 2.99 -3.44 -22.68
C ALA A 127 1.78 -2.56 -22.31
N PHE A 128 0.81 -3.10 -21.55
CA PHE A 128 -0.32 -2.33 -21.05
C PHE A 128 0.13 -1.30 -20.00
N LEU A 129 1.00 -1.72 -19.06
CA LEU A 129 1.56 -0.90 -17.99
C LEU A 129 2.46 0.24 -18.50
N ASP A 130 3.24 -0.01 -19.55
CA ASP A 130 4.09 1.00 -20.21
C ASP A 130 3.31 1.92 -21.15
N GLY A 131 2.08 1.54 -21.51
CA GLY A 131 1.22 2.30 -22.41
C GLY A 131 0.57 3.53 -21.75
N SER A 132 -0.04 4.39 -22.57
CA SER A 132 -0.76 5.59 -22.10
C SER A 132 -2.11 5.28 -21.42
N LYS A 133 -2.51 4.01 -21.37
CA LYS A 133 -3.79 3.58 -20.80
C LYS A 133 -3.75 3.46 -19.28
N VAL A 134 -2.57 3.30 -18.69
CA VAL A 134 -2.40 3.17 -17.24
C VAL A 134 -2.19 4.54 -16.62
N ALA A 135 -3.04 4.87 -15.67
CA ALA A 135 -3.05 6.15 -14.98
C ALA A 135 -3.13 5.94 -13.46
N GLY A 136 -3.02 7.03 -12.70
CA GLY A 136 -3.14 6.98 -11.25
C GLY A 136 -1.85 6.54 -10.55
N THR A 137 -1.99 5.87 -9.41
CA THR A 137 -0.84 5.54 -8.56
C THR A 137 0.11 4.55 -9.23
N ALA A 138 -0.40 3.55 -9.96
CA ALA A 138 0.43 2.56 -10.65
C ALA A 138 1.36 3.21 -11.69
N SER A 139 0.82 4.12 -12.50
CA SER A 139 1.62 4.88 -13.49
C SER A 139 2.72 5.71 -12.80
N ASN A 140 2.41 6.36 -11.68
CA ASN A 140 3.40 7.12 -10.91
C ASN A 140 4.54 6.23 -10.39
N TYR A 141 4.22 5.03 -9.89
CA TYR A 141 5.23 4.07 -9.43
C TYR A 141 6.11 3.58 -10.58
N ILE A 142 5.52 3.21 -11.72
CA ILE A 142 6.25 2.75 -12.91
C ILE A 142 7.18 3.86 -13.44
N ASN A 143 6.66 5.08 -13.58
CA ASN A 143 7.45 6.22 -14.04
C ASN A 143 8.60 6.55 -13.07
N SER A 144 8.37 6.42 -11.77
CA SER A 144 9.41 6.62 -10.75
C SER A 144 10.49 5.53 -10.84
N ALA A 145 10.10 4.27 -11.03
CA ALA A 145 11.03 3.17 -11.23
C ALA A 145 11.85 3.33 -12.51
N ASN A 146 11.22 3.71 -13.64
CA ASN A 146 11.90 3.98 -14.90
C ASN A 146 12.87 5.18 -14.78
N GLY A 147 12.46 6.24 -14.08
CA GLY A 147 13.35 7.37 -13.78
C GLY A 147 14.54 6.96 -12.93
N TYR A 148 14.34 6.06 -11.95
CA TYR A 148 15.41 5.53 -11.13
C TYR A 148 16.39 4.66 -11.93
N LEU A 149 15.90 3.76 -12.79
CA LEU A 149 16.73 2.97 -13.70
C LEU A 149 17.59 3.87 -14.59
N ALA A 150 17.01 4.92 -15.17
CA ALA A 150 17.77 5.91 -15.94
C ALA A 150 18.82 6.64 -15.09
N SER A 151 18.53 6.92 -13.81
CA SER A 151 19.49 7.53 -12.88
C SER A 151 20.66 6.58 -12.54
N ILE A 152 20.40 5.28 -12.42
CA ILE A 152 21.44 4.27 -12.24
C ILE A 152 22.32 4.21 -13.47
N ASP A 153 21.74 4.07 -14.67
CA ASP A 153 22.51 3.97 -15.91
C ASP A 153 23.39 5.21 -16.13
N THR A 154 22.86 6.40 -15.82
CA THR A 154 23.64 7.64 -15.92
C THR A 154 24.74 7.73 -14.87
N SER A 155 24.49 7.33 -13.63
CA SER A 155 25.50 7.34 -12.56
C SER A 155 26.62 6.32 -12.81
N ILE A 156 26.27 5.08 -13.16
CA ILE A 156 27.24 4.04 -13.54
C ILE A 156 28.03 4.49 -14.77
N GLY A 157 27.35 5.06 -15.78
CA GLY A 157 28.02 5.56 -16.97
C GLY A 157 29.00 6.70 -16.67
N LEU A 158 28.64 7.61 -15.77
CA LEU A 158 29.52 8.69 -15.31
C LEU A 158 30.71 8.16 -14.52
N GLU A 159 30.48 7.21 -13.61
CA GLU A 159 31.54 6.58 -12.82
C GLU A 159 32.50 5.79 -13.70
N ALA A 160 32.00 5.01 -14.67
CA ALA A 160 32.81 4.28 -15.62
C ALA A 160 33.75 5.22 -16.39
N ARG A 161 33.23 6.33 -16.94
CA ARG A 161 34.06 7.34 -17.63
C ARG A 161 35.07 8.01 -16.70
N ARG A 162 34.67 8.29 -15.45
CA ARG A 162 35.56 8.87 -14.43
C ARG A 162 36.70 7.91 -14.09
N PHE A 163 36.42 6.63 -13.91
CA PHE A 163 37.42 5.61 -13.63
C PHE A 163 38.35 5.37 -14.82
N ASP A 164 37.81 5.37 -16.03
CA ASP A 164 38.60 5.22 -17.26
C ASP A 164 39.64 6.35 -17.40
N GLY A 165 39.21 7.61 -17.28
CA GLY A 165 40.13 8.75 -17.30
C GLY A 165 41.13 8.78 -16.13
N LEU A 166 40.73 8.25 -14.96
CA LEU A 166 41.65 8.12 -13.82
C LEU A 166 42.66 6.99 -14.01
N LEU A 167 42.27 5.90 -14.67
CA LEU A 167 43.12 4.76 -14.90
C LEU A 167 44.29 5.13 -15.81
N ASP A 168 44.04 5.92 -16.85
CA ASP A 168 45.09 6.41 -17.74
C ASP A 168 46.06 7.35 -17.00
N ALA A 169 45.54 8.34 -16.26
CA ALA A 169 46.37 9.22 -15.44
C ALA A 169 47.14 8.47 -14.33
N TYR A 170 46.55 7.42 -13.75
CA TYR A 170 47.18 6.59 -12.73
C TYR A 170 48.31 5.73 -13.29
N ARG A 171 48.16 5.22 -14.53
CA ARG A 171 49.21 4.46 -15.22
C ARG A 171 50.44 5.34 -15.52
N GLU A 172 50.22 6.60 -15.86
CA GLU A 172 51.31 7.56 -16.12
C GLU A 172 51.98 8.04 -14.83
N HIS A 173 51.18 8.46 -13.83
CA HIS A 173 51.68 9.09 -12.60
C HIS A 173 50.88 8.67 -11.34
N PRO A 174 51.11 7.45 -10.82
CA PRO A 174 50.28 6.87 -9.76
C PRO A 174 50.36 7.64 -8.44
N GLN A 175 51.55 8.15 -8.08
CA GLN A 175 51.76 8.90 -6.83
C GLN A 175 51.01 10.24 -6.82
N LEU A 176 50.91 10.89 -7.98
CA LEU A 176 50.25 12.19 -8.11
C LEU A 176 48.73 12.03 -7.98
N VAL A 177 48.16 11.03 -8.66
CA VAL A 177 46.72 10.75 -8.60
C VAL A 177 46.28 10.39 -7.18
N VAL A 178 47.05 9.55 -6.48
CA VAL A 178 46.75 9.17 -5.09
C VAL A 178 46.85 10.38 -4.16
N ALA A 179 47.89 11.21 -4.29
CA ALA A 179 48.05 12.40 -3.47
C ALA A 179 46.92 13.42 -3.71
N GLN A 180 46.52 13.62 -4.96
CA GLN A 180 45.42 14.53 -5.32
C GLN A 180 44.08 14.05 -4.74
N ARG A 181 43.77 12.75 -4.85
CA ARG A 181 42.54 12.17 -4.28
C ARG A 181 42.55 12.21 -2.76
N TRP A 182 43.69 11.97 -2.14
CA TRP A 182 43.85 12.12 -0.70
C TRP A 182 43.57 13.55 -0.24
N LEU A 183 44.13 14.55 -0.93
CA LEU A 183 43.90 15.96 -0.63
C LEU A 183 42.43 16.38 -0.83
N GLU A 184 41.78 15.85 -1.87
CA GLU A 184 40.36 16.09 -2.11
C GLU A 184 39.49 15.53 -0.99
N VAL A 185 39.69 14.25 -0.63
CA VAL A 185 38.96 13.61 0.49
C VAL A 185 39.26 14.32 1.80
N TYR A 186 40.53 14.67 2.04
CA TYR A 186 40.95 15.42 3.22
C TYR A 186 40.25 16.77 3.29
N GLY A 187 40.16 17.50 2.17
CA GLY A 187 39.42 18.76 2.07
C GLY A 187 37.92 18.56 2.36
N THR A 188 37.28 17.57 1.74
CA THR A 188 35.85 17.28 1.97
C THR A 188 35.56 16.93 3.42
N VAL A 189 36.43 16.14 4.08
CA VAL A 189 36.26 15.78 5.48
C VAL A 189 36.50 16.99 6.39
N MET A 190 37.57 17.75 6.16
CA MET A 190 37.90 18.91 6.98
C MET A 190 36.92 20.09 6.84
N ASP A 191 36.21 20.19 5.71
CA ASP A 191 35.18 21.21 5.50
C ASP A 191 33.86 20.88 6.23
N ARG A 192 33.71 19.66 6.76
CA ARG A 192 32.54 19.33 7.55
C ARG A 192 32.56 20.09 8.88
N ARG A 193 31.43 20.72 9.20
CA ARG A 193 31.24 21.55 10.41
C ARG A 193 31.32 20.75 11.74
N ASP A 194 31.39 19.43 11.68
CA ASP A 194 31.47 18.52 12.83
C ASP A 194 32.88 17.98 13.11
N VAL A 195 33.87 18.35 12.29
CA VAL A 195 35.27 17.98 12.43
C VAL A 195 36.02 19.01 13.30
N GLU A 196 36.80 18.50 14.25
CA GLU A 196 37.56 19.30 15.21
C GLU A 196 39.05 18.98 15.05
N VAL A 197 39.87 20.00 14.80
CA VAL A 197 41.32 19.85 14.62
C VAL A 197 42.01 20.13 15.96
N MET A 198 42.70 19.13 16.50
CA MET A 198 43.46 19.25 17.75
C MET A 198 44.97 19.27 17.45
N TYR A 199 45.65 20.32 17.89
CA TYR A 199 47.10 20.44 17.78
C TYR A 199 47.77 19.86 19.03
N VAL A 200 48.57 18.80 18.87
CA VAL A 200 49.31 18.17 19.98
C VAL A 200 50.80 18.58 19.88
N PRO A 201 51.39 19.22 20.91
CA PRO A 201 52.81 19.55 20.94
C PRO A 201 53.70 18.32 20.93
N ARG A 202 54.76 18.32 20.10
CA ARG A 202 55.65 17.16 19.88
C ARG A 202 56.44 16.70 21.12
N GLN A 203 56.52 17.52 22.19
CA GLN A 203 57.27 17.15 23.40
C GLN A 203 56.50 16.23 24.36
N LEU A 204 55.21 15.95 24.11
CA LEU A 204 54.39 15.08 24.95
C LEU A 204 54.29 13.69 24.30
N GLY A 205 55.07 12.72 24.79
CA GLY A 205 55.15 11.36 24.21
C GLY A 205 53.85 10.54 24.30
N SER A 206 52.95 10.89 25.21
CA SER A 206 51.57 10.38 25.27
C SER A 206 50.74 11.25 26.22
N MET A 207 49.58 11.74 25.77
CA MET A 207 48.61 12.45 26.61
C MET A 207 47.27 11.72 26.52
N ALA A 208 46.70 11.34 27.66
CA ALA A 208 45.33 10.84 27.73
C ALA A 208 44.40 12.05 27.61
N LEU A 209 43.71 12.18 26.48
CA LEU A 209 42.70 13.20 26.26
C LEU A 209 41.36 12.69 26.79
N ASP A 210 40.86 13.31 27.85
CA ASP A 210 39.48 13.12 28.28
C ASP A 210 38.58 14.03 27.44
N LEU A 211 37.99 13.45 26.39
CA LEU A 211 37.23 14.17 25.38
C LEU A 211 35.83 14.52 25.91
N SER A 212 35.70 15.63 26.64
CA SER A 212 34.40 16.24 26.91
C SER A 212 34.00 17.15 25.74
N GLY A 213 33.17 16.65 24.83
CA GLY A 213 32.72 17.42 23.67
C GLY A 213 31.94 18.68 24.09
N LEU A 214 32.36 19.85 23.57
CA LEU A 214 31.65 21.13 23.71
C LEU A 214 30.18 20.96 23.29
N GLN A 215 29.25 21.50 24.10
CA GLN A 215 27.81 21.34 23.87
C GLN A 215 27.39 21.82 22.47
N ALA A 216 27.97 22.93 22.00
CA ALA A 216 27.71 23.46 20.66
C ALA A 216 28.09 22.47 19.52
N VAL A 217 29.19 21.71 19.68
CA VAL A 217 29.63 20.71 18.69
C VAL A 217 28.74 19.48 18.72
N LYS A 218 28.28 19.07 19.91
CA LYS A 218 27.29 17.99 20.06
C LYS A 218 25.96 18.37 19.40
N ASP A 219 25.53 19.62 19.53
CA ASP A 219 24.31 20.11 18.89
C ASP A 219 24.44 20.24 17.37
N ILE A 220 25.65 20.54 16.85
CA ILE A 220 25.94 20.53 15.41
C ILE A 220 25.92 19.08 14.88
N ARG A 221 26.60 18.14 15.56
CA ARG A 221 26.59 16.71 15.19
C ARG A 221 25.19 16.13 15.21
N ARG A 222 24.43 16.40 16.26
CA ARG A 222 23.03 15.95 16.36
C ARG A 222 22.18 16.52 15.23
N ARG A 223 22.35 17.79 14.87
CA ARG A 223 21.65 18.39 13.72
C ARG A 223 22.09 17.79 12.39
N ALA A 224 23.38 17.57 12.19
CA ALA A 224 23.90 16.95 10.98
C ALA A 224 23.42 15.49 10.85
N GLU A 225 23.43 14.72 11.94
CA GLU A 225 22.88 13.36 11.99
C GLU A 225 21.36 13.35 11.77
N MET A 226 20.61 14.29 12.35
CA MET A 226 19.17 14.40 12.08
C MET A 226 18.90 14.76 10.63
N GLN A 227 19.65 15.69 10.03
CA GLN A 227 19.51 16.04 8.62
C GLN A 227 19.86 14.87 7.70
N GLN A 228 20.92 14.11 8.00
CA GLN A 228 21.22 12.89 7.24
C GLN A 228 20.13 11.84 7.40
N ARG A 229 19.59 11.65 8.61
CA ARG A 229 18.45 10.76 8.85
C ARG A 229 17.18 11.24 8.18
N GLU A 230 16.92 12.54 8.10
CA GLU A 230 15.76 13.11 7.41
C GLU A 230 15.89 12.95 5.89
N LEU A 231 17.09 13.14 5.33
CA LEU A 231 17.39 12.83 3.93
C LEU A 231 17.23 11.34 3.66
N GLU A 232 17.84 10.47 4.48
CA GLU A 232 17.66 9.03 4.37
C GLU A 232 16.20 8.60 4.57
N ALA A 233 15.47 9.24 5.50
CA ALA A 233 14.07 8.93 5.75
C ALA A 233 13.18 9.41 4.61
N THR A 234 13.46 10.55 3.99
CA THR A 234 12.74 11.00 2.77
C THR A 234 13.03 10.08 1.59
N TYR A 235 14.24 9.50 1.50
CA TYR A 235 14.54 8.43 0.54
C TYR A 235 13.92 7.06 0.93
N ARG A 236 13.77 6.75 2.23
CA ARG A 236 13.12 5.53 2.72
C ARG A 236 11.59 5.58 2.66
N ASP A 237 10.97 6.74 2.87
CA ASP A 237 9.52 6.93 2.71
C ASP A 237 9.12 6.90 1.23
N LEU A 238 10.10 7.13 0.35
CA LEU A 238 10.04 6.85 -1.09
C LEU A 238 10.26 5.36 -1.45
N ASP A 239 10.17 4.41 -0.49
CA ASP A 239 10.58 2.98 -0.54
C ASP A 239 10.41 2.28 -1.90
N LEU A 240 11.27 2.66 -2.84
CA LEU A 240 11.66 1.97 -4.06
C LEU A 240 12.69 0.94 -3.59
N LEU A 241 12.16 -0.11 -2.96
CA LEU A 241 12.82 -1.31 -2.44
C LEU A 241 14.24 -1.55 -2.99
N GLY A 242 15.22 -1.19 -2.18
CA GLY A 242 16.65 -1.39 -2.44
C GLY A 242 17.41 -1.84 -1.19
N SER A 243 16.85 -2.81 -0.45
CA SER A 243 17.48 -3.44 0.72
C SER A 243 18.65 -4.37 0.39
N THR A 244 19.18 -4.37 -0.84
CA THR A 244 20.13 -5.40 -1.32
C THR A 244 21.56 -4.95 -1.57
N LEU A 245 21.93 -3.68 -1.30
CA LEU A 245 23.34 -3.27 -1.29
C LEU A 245 23.71 -2.62 0.05
N LYS A 246 23.55 -3.39 1.13
CA LYS A 246 24.27 -3.10 2.37
C LYS A 246 25.74 -3.39 2.14
N ARG A 247 26.59 -2.35 2.23
CA ARG A 247 28.03 -2.53 2.42
C ARG A 247 28.25 -3.39 3.66
N VAL A 248 29.18 -4.33 3.57
CA VAL A 248 29.54 -5.31 4.60
C VAL A 248 29.93 -4.67 5.94
N ASP A 249 30.22 -3.37 5.97
CA ASP A 249 30.53 -2.62 7.20
C ASP A 249 29.31 -2.27 8.08
N GLU A 250 28.07 -2.46 7.60
CA GLU A 250 26.85 -2.10 8.35
C GLU A 250 26.06 -3.29 8.93
N MET A 251 26.66 -4.49 8.99
CA MET A 251 26.06 -5.63 9.72
C MET A 251 26.43 -5.69 11.21
N LYS A 252 27.08 -4.67 11.77
CA LYS A 252 27.24 -4.55 13.23
C LYS A 252 26.18 -3.64 13.84
N GLU A 253 25.20 -4.31 14.43
CA GLU A 253 24.35 -3.84 15.53
C GLU A 253 23.28 -2.80 15.21
N ALA A 254 22.26 -3.23 14.45
CA ALA A 254 20.94 -2.65 14.56
C ALA A 254 20.30 -3.06 15.92
N GLY A 255 20.11 -2.09 16.81
CA GLY A 255 18.94 -2.11 17.70
C GLY A 255 19.16 -2.31 19.20
N ARG A 256 20.11 -1.63 19.87
CA ARG A 256 19.97 -1.35 21.32
C ARG A 256 20.47 0.05 21.72
N ALA A 257 19.62 0.77 22.45
CA ALA A 257 20.05 1.83 23.35
C ALA A 257 20.85 1.20 24.50
N GLY A 258 22.13 1.57 24.62
CA GLY A 258 23.02 1.12 25.70
C GLY A 258 23.30 2.25 26.69
N ARG A 259 23.13 1.95 27.99
CA ARG A 259 23.30 2.89 29.11
C ARG A 259 24.77 3.26 29.34
N GLN A 260 24.98 4.52 29.70
CA GLN A 260 26.25 5.07 30.18
C GLN A 260 26.61 4.45 31.54
N LEU A 261 27.89 4.12 31.73
CA LEU A 261 28.41 3.72 33.04
C LEU A 261 28.59 4.98 33.90
N GLU A 262 27.85 5.07 35.00
CA GLU A 262 28.06 6.11 36.01
C GLU A 262 29.19 5.70 36.96
N PHE A 263 30.10 6.65 37.17
CA PHE A 263 31.16 6.58 38.17
C PHE A 263 30.64 7.21 39.48
N ASP A 264 31.00 6.62 40.62
CA ASP A 264 30.83 7.28 41.92
C ASP A 264 31.97 8.31 42.13
N ASP A 265 31.84 9.22 43.10
CA ASP A 265 32.80 10.32 43.40
C ASP A 265 34.20 9.83 43.85
N SER A 266 34.44 8.52 43.81
CA SER A 266 35.71 7.84 44.07
C SER A 266 36.29 7.11 42.85
N GLY A 267 35.69 7.25 41.67
CA GLY A 267 36.23 6.74 40.40
C GLY A 267 36.02 5.24 40.14
N ARG A 268 35.05 4.58 40.80
CA ARG A 268 34.68 3.18 40.52
C ARG A 268 33.38 3.09 39.72
N ILE A 269 33.33 2.17 38.76
CA ILE A 269 32.17 1.88 37.92
C ILE A 269 31.10 1.16 38.77
N LYS A 270 29.89 1.70 38.84
CA LYS A 270 28.78 1.07 39.56
C LYS A 270 28.28 -0.16 38.80
N GLY A 271 28.49 -1.36 39.36
CA GLY A 271 27.93 -2.62 38.84
C GLY A 271 28.95 -3.72 38.44
N LEU A 272 30.26 -3.51 38.61
CA LEU A 272 31.23 -4.60 38.44
C LEU A 272 31.15 -5.57 39.64
N ARG A 273 30.81 -6.85 39.41
CA ARG A 273 31.01 -7.90 40.43
C ARG A 273 32.51 -8.09 40.64
N SER A 274 32.94 -7.92 41.89
CA SER A 274 34.31 -7.88 42.34
C SER A 274 34.98 -9.27 42.44
N GLU A 275 35.00 -10.04 41.36
CA GLU A 275 35.58 -11.40 41.39
C GLU A 275 36.72 -11.67 40.41
N ASN A 276 37.16 -10.71 39.58
CA ASN A 276 38.28 -10.93 38.65
C ASN A 276 39.40 -9.87 38.72
N LEU A 277 39.63 -9.26 39.89
CA LEU A 277 40.77 -8.34 40.08
C LEU A 277 41.93 -8.92 40.89
N ASP A 278 41.88 -10.20 41.27
CA ASP A 278 43.03 -10.89 41.84
C ASP A 278 43.32 -12.16 41.05
N LYS A 279 44.05 -12.01 39.94
CA LYS A 279 45.06 -12.96 39.46
C LYS A 279 45.86 -12.28 38.35
N ASN A 280 47.19 -12.35 38.52
CA ASN A 280 48.24 -11.96 37.57
C ASN A 280 47.94 -12.34 36.13
#